data_AF-A0A9E5TZX1-F1
#
_entry.id   AF-A0A9E5TZX1-F1
#
_cell.length_a   1.000
_cell.length_b   1.000
_cell.length_c   1.000
_cell.angle_alpha   90.00
_cell.angle_beta   90.00
_cell.angle_gamma   90.00
#
_symmetry.space_group_name_H-M   'P 1'
#
loop_
_entity.id
_entity.type
_entity.pdbx_description
1 polymer ?
#
loop_
_entity_poly.entity_id
_entity_poly.type
_entity_poly.pdbx_seq_one_letter_code
_entity_poly.pdbx_strand_id
1 'polypeptide(L)'
;MLRRALAILIIVVPLGALLATPQAQEPTDRLTLDLYLEFESVSSPQISPDGRQIVYTRRWVDKMNDRRKSSLWIMNADGSRNRFL
;
A
#
# COMPACT_ATOMS: atom_id res chain seq x y z
N MET A 1 46.53 -57.35 -15.27
CA MET A 1 46.07 -56.27 -16.17
C MET A 1 44.87 -55.59 -15.52
N LEU A 2 45.09 -54.39 -14.99
CA LEU A 2 44.15 -53.64 -14.15
C LEU A 2 43.21 -52.82 -15.05
N ARG A 3 41.91 -53.16 -15.11
CA ARG A 3 40.90 -52.34 -15.79
C ARG A 3 39.96 -51.75 -14.76
N ARG A 4 40.27 -50.51 -14.37
CA ARG A 4 39.49 -49.68 -13.45
C ARG A 4 38.17 -49.30 -14.14
N ALA A 5 37.05 -49.79 -13.62
CA ALA A 5 35.73 -49.31 -14.00
C ALA A 5 35.48 -47.99 -13.26
N LEU A 6 35.52 -46.87 -13.97
CA LEU A 6 35.15 -45.56 -13.44
C LEU A 6 33.66 -45.36 -13.70
N ALA A 7 32.85 -45.43 -12.65
CA ALA A 7 31.43 -45.11 -12.70
C ALA A 7 31.28 -43.58 -12.82
N ILE A 8 30.77 -43.10 -13.95
CA ILE A 8 30.40 -41.70 -14.13
C ILE A 8 28.97 -41.53 -13.59
N LEU A 9 28.87 -40.95 -12.40
CA LEU A 9 27.60 -40.49 -11.83
C LEU A 9 27.21 -39.18 -12.55
N ILE A 10 26.26 -39.26 -13.48
CA ILE A 10 25.71 -38.07 -14.15
C ILE A 10 24.80 -37.35 -13.15
N ILE A 11 25.30 -36.26 -12.56
CA ILE A 11 24.49 -35.31 -11.80
C ILE A 11 23.69 -34.50 -12.83
N VAL A 12 22.42 -34.85 -13.02
CA VAL A 12 21.48 -34.04 -13.80
C VAL A 12 21.10 -32.82 -12.95
N VAL A 13 21.90 -31.75 -13.06
CA VAL A 13 21.49 -30.43 -12.57
C VAL A 13 20.40 -29.92 -13.53
N PRO A 14 19.21 -29.54 -13.07
CA PRO A 14 18.18 -29.02 -13.96
C PRO A 14 18.66 -27.68 -14.53
N LEU A 15 18.87 -27.65 -15.85
CA LEU A 15 19.35 -26.50 -16.62
C LEU A 15 18.47 -25.24 -16.47
N GLY A 16 17.24 -25.39 -15.96
CA GLY A 16 16.31 -24.29 -15.73
C GLY A 16 16.74 -23.28 -14.65
N ALA A 17 17.62 -23.66 -13.73
CA ALA A 17 18.12 -22.73 -12.70
C ALA A 17 19.14 -21.71 -13.25
N LEU A 18 19.73 -21.97 -14.42
CA LEU A 18 20.80 -21.13 -14.98
C LEU A 18 20.28 -19.94 -15.82
N LEU A 19 18.97 -19.91 -16.10
CA LEU A 19 18.31 -18.86 -16.90
C LEU A 19 17.32 -18.01 -16.08
N ALA A 20 17.31 -18.14 -14.75
CA ALA A 20 16.48 -17.31 -13.90
C ALA A 20 17.03 -15.87 -13.91
N THR A 21 16.44 -15.01 -14.73
CA THR A 21 16.66 -13.58 -14.63
C THR A 21 16.04 -13.09 -13.32
N PRO A 22 16.75 -12.31 -12.49
CA PRO A 22 16.13 -11.68 -11.34
C PRO A 22 15.00 -10.79 -11.86
N GLN A 23 13.76 -11.05 -11.44
CA GLN A 23 12.68 -10.11 -11.70
C GLN A 23 13.02 -8.83 -10.94
N ALA A 24 13.09 -7.70 -11.67
CA ALA A 24 13.21 -6.40 -11.06
C ALA A 24 11.95 -6.16 -10.22
N GLN A 25 12.12 -6.06 -8.90
CA GLN A 25 11.06 -5.65 -8.00
C GLN A 25 10.73 -4.18 -8.29
N GLU A 26 9.51 -3.89 -8.69
CA GLU A 26 9.01 -2.51 -8.79
C GLU A 26 9.18 -1.83 -7.42
N PRO A 27 9.85 -0.66 -7.34
CA PRO A 27 10.03 0.04 -6.07
C PRO A 27 8.68 0.42 -5.47
N THR A 28 8.34 -0.13 -4.32
CA THR A 28 7.07 0.11 -3.61
C THR A 28 6.95 1.49 -2.96
N ASP A 29 8.01 2.31 -3.03
CA ASP A 29 8.10 3.65 -2.44
C ASP A 29 7.87 4.78 -3.47
N ARG A 30 7.22 4.47 -4.60
CA ARG A 30 6.89 5.46 -5.62
C ARG A 30 5.48 5.97 -5.45
N LEU A 31 5.31 7.30 -5.56
CA LEU A 31 3.99 7.90 -5.70
C LEU A 31 3.41 7.50 -7.06
N THR A 32 2.39 6.63 -7.04
CA THR A 32 1.59 6.30 -8.22
C THR A 32 0.35 7.18 -8.29
N LEU A 33 -0.24 7.28 -9.48
CA LEU A 33 -1.53 7.97 -9.64
C LEU A 33 -2.61 7.33 -8.76
N ASP A 34 -2.65 5.99 -8.69
CA ASP A 34 -3.64 5.28 -7.88
C ASP A 34 -3.52 5.63 -6.40
N LEU A 35 -2.29 5.71 -5.87
CA LEU A 35 -2.02 6.12 -4.50
C LEU A 35 -2.40 7.59 -4.27
N TYR A 36 -2.07 8.48 -5.21
CA TYR A 36 -2.47 9.89 -5.12
C TYR A 36 -3.99 10.07 -5.08
N LEU A 37 -4.74 9.29 -5.86
CA LEU A 37 -6.20 9.35 -5.88
C LEU A 37 -6.84 8.71 -4.64
N GLU A 38 -6.08 7.96 -3.84
CA GLU A 38 -6.50 7.44 -2.52
C GLU A 38 -6.23 8.40 -1.38
N PHE A 39 -5.47 9.48 -1.62
CA PHE A 39 -5.17 10.44 -0.58
C PHE A 39 -6.41 11.18 -0.12
N GLU A 40 -6.49 11.31 1.20
CA GLU A 40 -7.49 12.10 1.87
C GLU A 40 -6.82 13.21 2.67
N SER A 41 -7.51 14.34 2.74
CA SER A 41 -7.02 15.51 3.47
C SER A 41 -8.06 15.98 4.47
N VAL A 42 -7.58 16.57 5.56
CA VAL A 42 -8.40 17.18 6.60
C VAL A 42 -8.11 18.66 6.71
N SER A 43 -9.15 19.46 6.91
CA SER A 43 -9.04 20.92 7.02
C SER A 43 -10.05 21.50 8.01
N SER A 44 -9.76 22.70 8.50
CA SER A 44 -10.64 23.50 9.36
C SER A 44 -11.16 22.77 10.61
N PRO A 45 -10.29 22.12 11.42
CA PRO A 45 -10.73 21.50 12.66
C PRO A 45 -11.25 22.56 13.64
N GLN A 46 -12.35 22.29 14.32
CA GLN A 46 -12.92 23.10 15.39
C GLN A 46 -13.20 22.22 16.60
N ILE A 47 -12.75 22.66 17.78
CA ILE A 47 -12.93 21.95 19.04
C ILE A 47 -14.21 22.45 19.71
N SER A 48 -15.02 21.55 20.26
CA SER A 48 -16.21 21.92 21.03
C SER A 48 -15.83 22.71 22.30
N PRO A 49 -16.71 23.58 22.84
CA PRO A 49 -16.41 24.38 24.04
C PRO A 49 -16.03 23.55 25.27
N ASP A 50 -16.58 22.33 25.40
CA ASP A 50 -16.26 21.38 26.47
C ASP A 50 -14.99 20.56 26.21
N GLY A 51 -14.32 20.76 25.06
CA GLY A 51 -13.10 20.07 24.67
C GLY A 51 -13.29 18.60 24.29
N ARG A 52 -14.53 18.08 24.24
CA ARG A 52 -14.76 16.64 24.09
C ARG A 52 -14.84 16.15 22.66
N GLN A 53 -15.16 17.03 21.71
CA GLN A 53 -15.37 16.66 20.32
C GLN A 53 -14.65 17.62 19.37
N ILE A 54 -14.31 17.11 18.20
CA ILE A 54 -13.70 17.86 17.11
C ILE A 54 -14.55 17.65 15.87
N VAL A 55 -15.01 18.74 15.26
CA VAL A 55 -15.59 18.73 13.92
C VAL A 55 -14.54 19.18 12.91
N TYR A 56 -14.48 18.55 11.76
CA TYR A 56 -13.52 18.88 10.71
C TYR A 56 -14.06 18.54 9.33
N THR A 57 -13.47 19.12 8.28
CA THR A 57 -13.78 18.78 6.89
C THR A 57 -12.80 17.71 6.41
N ARG A 58 -13.31 16.63 5.84
CA ARG A 58 -12.53 15.58 5.15
C ARG A 58 -12.76 15.71 3.65
N ARG A 59 -11.70 15.65 2.84
CA ARG A 59 -11.75 15.73 1.37
C ARG A 59 -11.06 14.52 0.74
N TRP A 60 -11.68 13.97 -0.30
CA TRP A 60 -11.22 12.79 -1.05
C TRP A 60 -11.57 12.91 -2.55
N VAL A 61 -11.05 12.00 -3.36
CA VAL A 61 -11.40 11.90 -4.79
C VAL A 61 -12.44 10.79 -4.99
N ASP A 62 -13.57 11.14 -5.61
CA ASP A 62 -14.52 10.19 -6.17
C ASP A 62 -14.04 9.79 -7.56
N LYS A 63 -13.30 8.68 -7.63
CA LYS A 63 -12.69 8.16 -8.86
C LYS A 63 -13.75 7.83 -9.93
N MET A 64 -14.96 7.42 -9.53
CA MET A 64 -16.00 6.96 -10.45
C MET A 64 -16.69 8.11 -11.17
N ASN A 65 -16.85 9.24 -10.49
CA ASN A 65 -17.53 10.41 -11.03
C ASN A 65 -16.58 11.53 -11.48
N ASP A 66 -15.27 11.32 -11.35
CA ASP A 66 -14.21 12.30 -11.59
C ASP A 66 -14.45 13.63 -10.84
N ARG A 67 -14.66 13.53 -9.52
CA ARG A 67 -14.94 14.69 -8.67
C ARG A 67 -14.10 14.69 -7.40
N ARG A 68 -13.74 15.89 -6.93
CA ARG A 68 -13.25 16.10 -5.56
C ARG A 68 -14.44 16.30 -4.64
N LYS A 69 -14.61 15.44 -3.65
CA LYS A 69 -15.68 15.52 -2.66
C LYS A 69 -15.14 15.94 -1.31
N SER A 70 -16.00 16.55 -0.50
CA SER A 70 -15.70 16.85 0.90
C SER A 70 -16.95 16.72 1.74
N SER A 71 -16.78 16.40 3.01
CA SER A 71 -17.86 16.35 3.99
C SER A 71 -17.39 16.74 5.37
N LEU A 72 -18.34 17.06 6.24
CA LEU A 72 -18.09 17.24 7.66
C LEU A 72 -18.00 15.88 8.34
N TRP A 73 -17.09 15.79 9.29
CA TRP A 73 -16.87 14.64 10.14
C TRP A 73 -16.76 15.13 11.58
N ILE A 74 -17.10 14.25 12.51
CA ILE A 74 -16.97 14.50 13.94
C ILE A 74 -16.30 13.32 14.62
N MET A 75 -15.40 13.62 15.54
CA MET A 75 -14.74 12.63 16.40
C MET A 75 -14.65 13.13 17.83
N ASN A 76 -14.43 12.23 18.78
CA ASN A 76 -14.01 12.61 20.12
C ASN A 76 -12.58 13.19 20.08
N ALA A 77 -12.22 14.00 21.08
CA ALA A 77 -10.90 14.62 21.16
C ALA A 77 -9.73 13.61 21.30
N ASP A 78 -10.02 12.38 21.75
CA ASP A 78 -9.08 11.25 21.79
C ASP A 78 -8.98 10.48 20.45
N GLY A 79 -9.68 10.93 19.41
CA GLY A 79 -9.74 10.31 18.09
C GLY A 79 -10.77 9.17 17.96
N SER A 80 -11.43 8.77 19.05
CA SER A 80 -12.48 7.74 19.00
C SER A 80 -13.78 8.27 18.40
N ARG A 81 -14.70 7.35 18.05
CA ARG A 81 -16.04 7.66 17.50
C ARG A 81 -16.03 8.59 16.27
N ASN A 82 -15.00 8.47 15.43
CA ASN A 82 -14.90 9.19 14.18
C ASN A 82 -16.01 8.75 13.20
N ARG A 83 -16.86 9.69 12.80
CA ARG A 83 -17.99 9.43 11.91
C ARG A 83 -18.32 10.62 11.02
N PHE A 84 -18.93 10.31 9.88
CA PHE A 84 -19.55 11.29 9.01
C PHE A 84 -20.71 12.00 9.74
N LEU A 85 -20.89 13.29 9.46
CA LEU A 85 -22.02 14.10 9.93
C LEU A 85 -23.12 14.21 8.87
#